data_AF-A0A7Z2XDV9-F1
#
_entry.id   AF-A0A7Z2XDV9-F1
#
_cell.length_a   1.000
_cell.length_b   1.000
_cell.length_c   1.000
_cell.angle_alpha   90.00
_cell.angle_beta   90.00
_cell.angle_gamma   90.00
#
_symmetry.space_group_name_H-M   'P 1'
#
loop_
_entity.id
_entity.type
_entity.pdbx_description
1 polymer ?
#
loop_
_entity_poly.entity_id
_entity_poly.type
_entity_poly.pdbx_seq_one_letter_code
_entity_poly.pdbx_strand_id
1 'polypeptide(L)'
;MSRTDPQFNLRIPEALRDQVMAAAKENGRSATAEILARLELSFIGEAPQQDLIPASRAKAMASIARQSVPSIIKKRVLEGVNRSVSMGHSSAHIDLKDLEMEAMPEADAKGIMNAFTEWLEAAGYNTEWDGPEHLSVWFDEF
;
A
#
# COMPACT_ATOMS: atom_id res chain seq x y z
N MET A 1 -24.67 -17.86 -8.31
CA MET A 1 -25.13 -16.84 -9.28
C MET A 1 -24.02 -16.65 -10.30
N SER A 2 -24.32 -16.83 -11.58
CA SER A 2 -23.40 -16.61 -12.69
C SER A 2 -22.91 -15.17 -12.67
N ARG A 3 -21.58 -14.95 -12.66
CA ARG A 3 -21.01 -13.61 -12.85
C ARG A 3 -21.46 -13.12 -14.22
N THR A 4 -22.29 -12.08 -14.24
CA THR A 4 -22.83 -11.42 -15.45
C THR A 4 -21.80 -10.55 -16.16
N ASP A 5 -20.62 -10.37 -15.58
CA ASP A 5 -19.56 -9.56 -16.17
C ASP A 5 -19.01 -10.23 -17.44
N PRO A 6 -18.84 -9.47 -18.55
CA PRO A 6 -18.27 -10.02 -19.77
C PRO A 6 -16.83 -10.48 -19.53
N GLN A 7 -16.52 -11.71 -19.92
CA GLN A 7 -15.17 -12.23 -19.84
C GLN A 7 -14.32 -11.67 -20.99
N PHE A 8 -13.28 -10.91 -20.63
CA PHE A 8 -12.31 -10.37 -21.58
C PHE A 8 -11.05 -11.23 -21.60
N ASN A 9 -10.64 -11.72 -22.78
CA ASN A 9 -9.40 -12.48 -22.92
C ASN A 9 -8.21 -11.52 -23.11
N LEU A 10 -7.52 -11.22 -22.01
CA LEU A 10 -6.41 -10.28 -21.97
C LEU A 10 -5.13 -10.92 -22.49
N ARG A 11 -4.56 -10.37 -23.58
CA ARG A 11 -3.20 -10.71 -24.04
C ARG A 11 -2.20 -9.74 -23.44
N ILE A 12 -1.26 -10.24 -22.64
CA ILE A 12 -0.22 -9.45 -21.99
C ILE A 12 1.15 -10.12 -22.14
N PRO A 13 2.25 -9.35 -22.21
CA PRO A 13 3.60 -9.89 -22.17
C PRO A 13 3.84 -10.68 -20.87
N GLU A 14 4.67 -11.73 -20.95
CA GLU A 14 4.99 -12.58 -19.78
C GLU A 14 5.58 -11.77 -18.62
N ALA A 15 6.53 -10.87 -18.92
CA ALA A 15 7.12 -10.00 -17.91
C ALA A 15 6.08 -9.12 -17.17
N LEU A 16 5.00 -8.71 -17.85
CA LEU A 16 3.93 -7.94 -17.23
C LEU A 16 3.01 -8.84 -16.39
N ARG A 17 2.71 -10.06 -16.86
CA ARG A 17 1.96 -11.06 -16.10
C ARG A 17 2.66 -11.36 -14.77
N ASP A 18 3.97 -11.56 -14.80
CA ASP A 18 4.74 -11.93 -13.61
C ASP A 18 4.79 -10.79 -12.59
N GLN A 19 4.90 -9.53 -13.06
CA GLN A 19 4.75 -8.35 -12.20
C GLN A 19 3.37 -8.28 -11.53
N VAL A 20 2.29 -8.55 -12.28
CA VAL A 20 0.94 -8.59 -11.73
C VAL A 20 0.80 -9.69 -10.68
N MET A 21 1.37 -10.89 -10.92
CA MET A 21 1.30 -11.98 -9.95
C MET A 21 2.07 -11.66 -8.67
N ALA A 22 3.24 -11.04 -8.77
CA ALA A 22 4.01 -10.61 -7.60
C ALA A 22 3.24 -9.57 -6.78
N ALA A 23 2.70 -8.54 -7.44
CA ALA A 23 1.91 -7.52 -6.77
C ALA A 23 0.60 -8.07 -6.16
N ALA A 24 -0.07 -8.99 -6.85
CA ALA A 24 -1.26 -9.65 -6.34
C ALA A 24 -0.96 -10.42 -5.05
N LYS A 25 0.15 -11.16 -5.02
CA LYS A 25 0.61 -11.87 -3.82
C LYS A 25 0.91 -10.91 -2.67
N GLU A 26 1.60 -9.80 -2.95
CA GLU A 26 1.94 -8.80 -1.96
C GLU A 26 0.70 -8.11 -1.37
N ASN A 27 -0.30 -7.82 -2.21
CA ASN A 27 -1.55 -7.19 -1.81
C ASN A 27 -2.62 -8.18 -1.32
N GLY A 28 -2.31 -9.48 -1.19
CA GLY A 28 -3.27 -10.50 -0.74
C GLY A 28 -4.46 -10.73 -1.69
N ARG A 29 -4.27 -10.51 -3.00
CA ARG A 29 -5.29 -10.59 -4.05
C ARG A 29 -5.03 -11.74 -5.01
N SER A 30 -6.09 -12.15 -5.72
CA SER A 30 -5.91 -12.94 -6.95
C SER A 30 -5.35 -12.04 -8.07
N ALA A 31 -4.66 -12.64 -9.06
CA ALA A 31 -4.14 -11.89 -10.21
C ALA A 31 -5.25 -11.10 -10.93
N THR A 32 -6.42 -11.69 -11.12
CA THR A 32 -7.57 -11.01 -11.73
C THR A 32 -8.07 -9.83 -10.87
N ALA A 33 -8.12 -10.00 -9.54
CA ALA A 33 -8.54 -8.93 -8.64
C ALA A 33 -7.53 -7.76 -8.63
N GLU A 34 -6.23 -8.05 -8.72
CA GLU A 34 -5.19 -7.03 -8.82
C GLU A 34 -5.26 -6.27 -10.16
N ILE A 35 -5.52 -6.97 -11.27
CA ILE A 35 -5.72 -6.31 -12.58
C ILE A 35 -6.92 -5.38 -12.51
N LEU A 36 -8.07 -5.85 -12.01
CA LEU A 36 -9.27 -5.04 -11.87
C LEU A 36 -9.03 -3.83 -10.98
N ALA A 37 -8.39 -4.02 -9.82
CA ALA A 37 -8.04 -2.94 -8.91
C ALA A 37 -7.20 -1.85 -9.60
N ARG A 38 -6.15 -2.23 -10.32
CA ARG A 38 -5.29 -1.26 -11.04
C ARG A 38 -6.04 -0.51 -12.12
N LEU A 39 -6.90 -1.21 -12.88
CA LEU A 39 -7.73 -0.59 -13.90
C LEU A 39 -8.72 0.40 -13.27
N GLU A 40 -9.44 0.00 -12.22
CA GLU A 40 -10.38 0.89 -11.53
C GLU A 40 -9.70 2.13 -10.95
N LEU A 41 -8.51 1.97 -10.35
CA LEU A 41 -7.72 3.08 -9.82
C LEU A 41 -7.23 4.03 -10.92
N SER A 42 -6.91 3.52 -12.12
CA SER A 42 -6.44 4.37 -13.23
C SER A 42 -7.48 5.41 -13.68
N PHE A 43 -8.77 5.09 -13.53
CA PHE A 43 -9.87 6.00 -13.90
C PHE A 43 -10.25 7.00 -12.79
N ILE A 44 -9.58 7.01 -11.63
CA ILE A 44 -9.87 7.97 -10.54
C ILE A 44 -9.34 9.37 -10.88
N GLY A 45 -8.19 9.45 -11.57
CA GLY A 45 -7.52 10.71 -11.89
C GLY A 45 -7.77 11.24 -13.30
N GLU A 46 -8.39 10.44 -14.18
CA GLU A 46 -8.65 10.81 -15.56
C GLU A 46 -10.12 11.26 -15.75
N ALA A 47 -10.26 12.52 -16.20
CA ALA A 47 -11.45 13.25 -16.63
C ALA A 47 -12.23 14.06 -15.56
N PRO A 48 -12.77 15.25 -15.94
CA PRO A 48 -13.74 15.95 -15.12
C PRO A 48 -15.01 15.10 -15.08
N GLN A 49 -15.20 14.34 -14.01
CA GLN A 49 -16.49 13.71 -13.76
C GLN A 49 -17.51 14.85 -13.61
N GLN A 50 -18.34 15.03 -14.64
CA GLN A 50 -19.40 16.05 -14.62
C GLN A 50 -20.42 15.77 -13.51
N ASP A 51 -20.45 14.52 -13.01
CA ASP A 51 -21.33 14.03 -11.95
C ASP A 51 -20.53 13.42 -10.79
N LEU A 52 -21.02 13.60 -9.56
CA LEU A 52 -20.46 12.98 -8.35
C LEU A 52 -20.54 11.46 -8.42
N ILE A 53 -19.43 10.76 -8.11
CA ILE A 53 -19.46 9.31 -7.94
C ILE A 53 -20.39 8.92 -6.77
N PRO A 54 -21.22 7.89 -6.93
CA PRO A 54 -22.05 7.39 -5.83
C PRO A 54 -21.20 6.95 -4.63
N ALA A 55 -21.68 7.23 -3.41
CA ALA A 55 -20.96 6.90 -2.18
C ALA A 55 -20.62 5.40 -2.04
N SER A 56 -21.46 4.50 -2.57
CA SER A 56 -21.19 3.06 -2.60
C SER A 56 -19.96 2.73 -3.44
N ARG A 57 -19.80 3.40 -4.61
CA ARG A 57 -18.65 3.26 -5.48
C ARG A 57 -17.41 3.87 -4.85
N ALA A 58 -17.52 5.08 -4.28
CA ALA A 58 -16.43 5.71 -3.56
C ALA A 58 -15.88 4.83 -2.41
N LYS A 59 -16.78 4.19 -1.63
CA LYS A 59 -16.40 3.25 -0.57
C LYS A 59 -15.64 2.04 -1.09
N ALA A 60 -16.12 1.43 -2.18
CA ALA A 60 -15.46 0.29 -2.80
C ALA A 60 -14.06 0.67 -3.30
N MET A 61 -13.94 1.80 -4.00
CA MET A 61 -12.68 2.30 -4.54
C MET A 61 -11.69 2.66 -3.42
N ALA A 62 -12.14 3.33 -2.35
CA ALA A 62 -11.31 3.62 -1.19
C ALA A 62 -10.80 2.34 -0.52
N SER A 63 -11.64 1.29 -0.43
CA SER A 63 -11.21 -0.01 0.09
C SER A 63 -10.13 -0.67 -0.78
N ILE A 64 -10.28 -0.57 -2.11
CA ILE A 64 -9.29 -1.07 -3.06
C ILE A 64 -7.96 -0.33 -2.92
N ALA A 65 -7.98 1.00 -2.80
CA ALA A 65 -6.77 1.81 -2.59
C ALA A 65 -6.09 1.46 -1.26
N ARG A 66 -6.86 1.25 -0.18
CA ARG A 66 -6.32 0.88 1.15
C ARG A 66 -5.54 -0.43 1.13
N GLN A 67 -5.95 -1.42 0.34
CA GLN A 67 -5.24 -2.70 0.25
C GLN A 67 -3.84 -2.59 -0.36
N SER A 68 -3.53 -1.52 -1.10
CA SER A 68 -2.17 -1.23 -1.58
C SER A 68 -1.32 -0.42 -0.60
N VAL A 69 -1.90 0.15 0.46
CA VAL A 69 -1.16 0.96 1.44
C VAL A 69 -0.02 0.16 2.11
N PRO A 70 -0.21 -1.09 2.55
CA PRO A 70 0.88 -1.86 3.16
C PRO A 70 2.08 -2.07 2.22
N SER A 71 1.86 -2.39 0.94
CA SER A 71 2.98 -2.59 0.00
C SER A 71 3.75 -1.29 -0.26
N ILE A 72 3.05 -0.14 -0.29
CA ILE A 72 3.69 1.18 -0.41
C ILE A 72 4.54 1.49 0.84
N ILE A 73 3.99 1.29 2.04
CA ILE A 73 4.72 1.51 3.30
C ILE A 73 5.97 0.64 3.35
N LYS A 74 5.83 -0.66 3.06
CA LYS A 74 6.95 -1.60 3.04
C LYS A 74 8.08 -1.14 2.14
N LYS A 75 7.75 -0.74 0.92
CA LYS A 75 8.72 -0.21 -0.03
C LYS A 75 9.46 1.01 0.53
N ARG A 76 8.72 1.98 1.10
CA ARG A 76 9.32 3.21 1.66
C ARG A 76 10.19 2.95 2.86
N VAL A 77 9.79 2.04 3.74
CA VAL A 77 10.60 1.65 4.90
C VAL A 77 11.91 1.04 4.44
N LEU A 78 11.88 0.09 3.50
CA LEU A 78 13.09 -0.50 2.93
C LEU A 78 14.00 0.55 2.29
N GLU A 79 13.43 1.45 1.48
CA GLU A 79 14.18 2.52 0.83
C GLU A 79 14.80 3.48 1.85
N GLY A 80 14.05 3.90 2.88
CA GLY A 80 14.49 4.82 3.92
C GLY A 80 15.60 4.23 4.79
N VAL A 81 15.42 2.99 5.28
CA VAL A 81 16.42 2.29 6.10
C VAL A 81 17.70 2.04 5.30
N ASN A 82 17.59 1.48 4.09
CA ASN A 82 18.76 1.21 3.25
C ASN A 82 19.52 2.50 2.91
N ARG A 83 18.80 3.58 2.64
CA ARG A 83 19.40 4.88 2.36
C ARG A 83 20.15 5.41 3.59
N SER A 84 19.55 5.35 4.78
CA SER A 84 20.19 5.76 6.04
C SER A 84 21.48 4.98 6.32
N VAL A 85 21.42 3.65 6.23
CA VAL A 85 22.59 2.77 6.42
C VAL A 85 23.68 3.07 5.39
N SER A 86 23.32 3.30 4.12
CA SER A 86 24.31 3.64 3.08
C SER A 86 25.06 4.94 3.33
N MET A 87 24.50 5.83 4.16
CA MET A 87 25.14 7.09 4.59
C MET A 87 25.86 6.97 5.93
N GLY A 88 25.87 5.78 6.55
CA GLY A 88 26.46 5.55 7.88
C GLY A 88 25.62 6.10 9.04
N HIS A 89 24.33 6.36 8.82
CA HIS A 89 23.42 6.78 9.89
C HIS A 89 22.82 5.55 10.58
N SER A 90 22.53 5.68 11.88
CA SER A 90 21.92 4.63 12.71
C SER A 90 20.39 4.68 12.79
N SER A 91 19.79 5.72 12.18
CA SER A 91 18.35 5.97 12.22
C SER A 91 17.79 6.48 10.90
N ALA A 92 16.53 6.18 10.63
CA ALA A 92 15.77 6.61 9.48
C ALA A 92 14.43 7.19 9.92
N HIS A 93 14.00 8.26 9.26
CA HIS A 93 12.68 8.86 9.42
C HIS A 93 11.90 8.65 8.12
N ILE A 94 10.73 8.04 8.23
CA ILE A 94 9.90 7.66 7.10
C ILE A 94 8.62 8.50 7.17
N ASP A 95 8.40 9.30 6.11
CA ASP A 95 7.20 10.10 5.93
C ASP A 95 6.15 9.33 5.12
N LEU A 96 4.96 9.20 5.71
CA LEU A 96 3.81 8.50 5.17
C LEU A 96 2.58 9.42 5.06
N LYS A 97 2.75 10.75 5.21
CA LYS A 97 1.67 11.74 5.24
C LYS A 97 0.77 11.72 4.01
N ASP A 98 1.32 11.49 2.83
CA ASP A 98 0.54 11.40 1.59
C ASP A 98 -0.35 10.14 1.50
N LEU A 99 -0.19 9.19 2.42
CA LEU A 99 -1.09 8.03 2.51
C LEU A 99 -2.35 8.34 3.31
N GLU A 100 -2.43 9.51 3.95
CA GLU A 100 -3.59 10.00 4.72
C GLU A 100 -4.16 8.93 5.68
N MET A 101 -3.25 8.24 6.40
CA MET A 101 -3.64 7.14 7.29
C MET A 101 -4.51 7.61 8.46
N GLU A 102 -4.44 8.89 8.83
CA GLU A 102 -5.36 9.49 9.82
C GLU A 102 -6.82 9.49 9.35
N ALA A 103 -7.06 9.57 8.03
CA ALA A 103 -8.40 9.56 7.46
C ALA A 103 -8.98 8.13 7.32
N MET A 104 -8.18 7.10 7.58
CA MET A 104 -8.61 5.70 7.56
C MET A 104 -9.34 5.33 8.85
N PRO A 105 -10.15 4.25 8.85
CA PRO A 105 -10.68 3.70 10.09
C PRO A 105 -9.56 3.39 11.09
N GLU A 106 -9.70 3.81 12.34
CA GLU A 106 -8.65 3.70 13.36
C GLU A 106 -8.12 2.26 13.52
N ALA A 107 -9.02 1.25 13.42
CA ALA A 107 -8.64 -0.15 13.48
C ALA A 107 -7.74 -0.59 12.32
N ASP A 108 -7.97 -0.07 11.11
CA ASP A 108 -7.17 -0.37 9.93
C ASP A 108 -5.77 0.26 10.07
N ALA A 109 -5.71 1.53 10.46
CA ALA A 109 -4.44 2.25 10.65
C ALA A 109 -3.59 1.59 11.75
N LYS A 110 -4.17 1.30 12.92
CA LYS A 110 -3.49 0.59 14.01
C LYS A 110 -3.02 -0.80 13.60
N GLY A 111 -3.85 -1.54 12.86
CA GLY A 111 -3.48 -2.86 12.35
C GLY A 111 -2.24 -2.82 11.45
N ILE A 112 -2.16 -1.80 10.57
CA ILE A 112 -0.99 -1.57 9.72
C ILE A 112 0.23 -1.21 10.56
N MET A 113 0.11 -0.22 11.46
CA MET A 113 1.22 0.23 12.30
C MET A 113 1.83 -0.94 13.10
N ASN A 114 0.98 -1.72 13.78
CA ASN A 114 1.41 -2.88 14.55
C ASN A 114 2.13 -3.92 13.70
N ALA A 115 1.60 -4.24 12.51
CA ALA A 115 2.24 -5.21 11.61
C ALA A 115 3.63 -4.75 11.15
N PHE A 116 3.83 -3.44 10.91
CA PHE A 116 5.13 -2.89 10.55
C PHE A 116 6.10 -2.81 11.73
N THR A 117 5.60 -2.46 12.92
CA THR A 117 6.39 -2.51 14.16
C THR A 117 6.88 -3.93 14.42
N GLU A 118 5.99 -4.93 14.42
CA GLU A 118 6.37 -6.34 14.62
C GLU A 118 7.38 -6.82 13.57
N TRP A 119 7.20 -6.45 12.30
CA TRP A 119 8.11 -6.82 11.23
C TRP A 119 9.52 -6.22 11.41
N LEU A 120 9.62 -4.97 11.85
CA LEU A 120 10.89 -4.28 12.08
C LEU A 120 11.58 -4.76 13.36
N GLU A 121 10.83 -4.94 14.45
CA GLU A 121 11.33 -5.50 15.72
C GLU A 121 11.85 -6.93 15.54
N ALA A 122 11.14 -7.75 14.75
CA ALA A 122 11.61 -9.09 14.40
C ALA A 122 12.93 -9.09 13.62
N ALA A 123 13.27 -7.99 12.95
CA ALA A 123 14.54 -7.78 12.26
C ALA A 123 15.61 -7.09 13.14
N GLY A 124 15.30 -6.75 14.40
CA GLY A 124 16.23 -6.14 15.35
C GLY A 124 16.24 -4.60 15.36
N TYR A 125 15.28 -3.95 14.71
CA TYR A 125 15.15 -2.49 14.75
C TYR A 125 14.23 -2.06 15.90
N ASN A 126 14.52 -0.90 16.49
CA ASN A 126 13.59 -0.17 17.33
C ASN A 126 12.74 0.76 16.46
N THR A 127 11.49 0.97 16.89
CA THR A 127 10.54 1.82 16.16
C THR A 127 9.77 2.75 17.07
N GLU A 128 9.44 3.94 16.56
CA GLU A 128 8.53 4.89 17.20
C GLU A 128 7.64 5.52 16.13
N TRP A 129 6.36 5.63 16.45
CA TRP A 129 5.36 6.27 15.61
C TRP A 129 4.96 7.60 16.23
N ASP A 130 5.05 8.69 15.46
CA ASP A 130 4.43 9.98 15.79
C ASP A 130 3.16 10.13 14.95
N GLY A 131 2.03 9.70 15.54
CA GLY A 131 0.81 9.46 14.79
C GLY A 131 0.95 8.33 13.76
N PRO A 132 -0.03 8.15 12.86
CA PRO A 132 0.01 7.08 11.86
C PRO A 132 0.84 7.46 10.62
N GLU A 133 1.34 8.70 10.53
CA GLU A 133 1.95 9.24 9.30
C GLU A 133 3.48 9.43 9.39
N HIS A 134 4.07 9.25 10.58
CA HIS A 134 5.52 9.38 10.78
C HIS A 134 6.06 8.17 11.54
N LEU A 135 7.04 7.50 10.94
CA LEU A 135 7.72 6.33 11.51
C LEU A 135 9.22 6.61 11.62
N SER A 136 9.74 6.51 12.83
CA SER A 136 11.17 6.52 13.14
C SER A 136 11.65 5.08 13.35
N VAL A 137 12.79 4.73 12.75
CA VAL A 137 13.42 3.41 12.85
C VAL A 137 14.90 3.56 13.17
N TRP A 138 15.43 2.85 14.15
CA TRP A 138 16.85 2.90 14.52
C TRP A 138 17.36 1.57 15.08
N PHE A 139 18.67 1.36 15.08
CA PHE A 139 19.29 0.11 15.55
C PHE A 139 20.40 0.28 16.61
N ASP A 140 20.85 1.51 16.86
CA ASP A 140 21.79 1.83 17.96
C ASP A 140 21.09 2.72 19.01
N GLU A 141 21.47 2.58 20.28
CA GLU A 141 21.04 3.54 21.32
C GLU A 141 21.72 4.90 21.06
N PHE A 142 20.92 5.97 21.04
CA PHE A 142 21.40 7.35 20.85
C PHE A 142 22.25 7.84 22.02
#